data_AF-A0A399YFJ1-F1
#
_entry.id   AF-A0A399YFJ1-F1
#
_cell.length_a   1.000
_cell.length_b   1.000
_cell.length_c   1.000
_cell.angle_alpha   90.00
_cell.angle_beta   90.00
_cell.angle_gamma   90.00
#
_symmetry.space_group_name_H-M   'P 1'
#
loop_
_entity.id
_entity.type
_entity.pdbx_description
1 polymer ?
#
loop_
_entity_poly.entity_id
_entity_poly.type
_entity_poly.pdbx_seq_one_letter_code
_entity_poly.pdbx_strand_id
1 'polypeptide(L)'
;MFDHFAFNKPREGAPVGFPTHPHRGIETVTYMLDGNVRHRDSLGNTGLIGPGDVQWMTSGRGILHEEMPRRGPTGAINGFQLWVNLPAAQKMSPPRYQEVTSSVIPVVAQNGVTVRVVAGAYGGVQGPVTEIAAQPLYMDVTLAPDSNFELATPQGHFVIAYVFQGEGA
;
A
#
# COMPACT_ATOMS: atom_id res chain seq x y z
N MET A 1 -6.03 -9.39 4.28
CA MET A 1 -6.38 -9.52 2.85
C MET A 1 -5.29 -8.84 2.05
N PHE A 2 -4.94 -9.36 0.88
CA PHE A 2 -3.98 -8.74 -0.04
C PHE A 2 -4.54 -8.89 -1.45
N ASP A 3 -4.85 -7.78 -2.08
CA ASP A 3 -5.34 -7.73 -3.45
C ASP A 3 -4.37 -6.94 -4.32
N HIS A 4 -4.01 -7.50 -5.47
CA HIS A 4 -3.35 -6.78 -6.55
C HIS A 4 -4.42 -6.46 -7.60
N PHE A 5 -4.81 -5.19 -7.70
CA PHE A 5 -5.76 -4.74 -8.71
C PHE A 5 -5.02 -4.21 -9.93
N ALA A 6 -5.19 -4.87 -11.06
CA ALA A 6 -4.52 -4.53 -12.30
C ALA A 6 -5.51 -4.57 -13.48
N PHE A 7 -5.94 -3.39 -13.96
CA PHE A 7 -6.91 -3.25 -15.04
C PHE A 7 -6.19 -2.86 -16.34
N ASN A 8 -5.72 -3.85 -17.10
CA ASN A 8 -4.68 -3.64 -18.11
C ASN A 8 -5.14 -3.78 -19.57
N LYS A 9 -6.45 -3.91 -19.86
CA LYS A 9 -6.94 -4.16 -21.23
C LYS A 9 -8.17 -3.33 -21.61
N PRO A 10 -8.34 -2.97 -22.90
CA PRO A 10 -9.54 -2.29 -23.40
C PRO A 10 -10.82 -3.16 -23.36
N ARG A 11 -10.75 -4.40 -22.86
CA ARG A 11 -11.92 -5.28 -22.65
C ARG A 11 -12.67 -4.98 -21.35
N GLU A 12 -12.00 -4.37 -20.37
CA GLU A 12 -12.63 -3.95 -19.13
C GLU A 12 -13.11 -2.52 -19.34
N GLY A 13 -14.40 -2.28 -19.14
CA GLY A 13 -15.03 -0.97 -19.32
C GLY A 13 -14.43 0.11 -18.41
N ALA A 14 -15.14 1.23 -18.25
CA ALA A 14 -14.72 2.24 -17.29
C ALA A 14 -14.56 1.59 -15.89
N PRO A 15 -13.44 1.85 -15.17
CA PRO A 15 -13.31 1.38 -13.79
C PRO A 15 -14.48 1.95 -13.00
N VAL A 16 -15.34 1.08 -12.49
CA VAL A 16 -16.52 1.48 -11.71
C VAL A 16 -16.11 2.00 -10.33
N GLY A 17 -14.90 1.62 -9.89
CA GLY A 17 -14.35 1.93 -8.57
C GLY A 17 -15.07 1.20 -7.45
N PHE A 18 -14.83 1.66 -6.24
CA PHE A 18 -15.41 1.18 -5.01
C PHE A 18 -16.28 2.32 -4.45
N PRO A 19 -17.59 2.35 -4.77
CA PRO A 19 -18.49 3.38 -4.26
C PRO A 19 -18.58 3.31 -2.72
N THR A 20 -19.24 4.28 -2.10
CA THR A 20 -19.30 4.40 -0.63
C THR A 20 -19.58 3.07 0.08
N HIS A 21 -18.62 2.62 0.88
CA HIS A 21 -18.67 1.37 1.63
C HIS A 21 -18.02 1.50 3.02
N PRO A 22 -18.38 0.65 4.00
CA PRO A 22 -17.86 0.74 5.36
C PRO A 22 -16.63 -0.13 5.61
N HIS A 23 -15.75 0.35 6.49
CA HIS A 23 -14.77 -0.46 7.21
C HIS A 23 -14.85 -0.22 8.72
N ARG A 24 -14.47 -1.21 9.52
CA ARG A 24 -14.34 -1.13 10.98
C ARG A 24 -13.31 -2.15 11.49
N GLY A 25 -12.50 -1.76 12.47
CA GLY A 25 -11.63 -2.66 13.23
C GLY A 25 -10.40 -3.16 12.46
N ILE A 26 -10.08 -2.56 11.31
CA ILE A 26 -8.94 -2.88 10.46
C ILE A 26 -8.23 -1.60 10.02
N GLU A 27 -7.11 -1.78 9.34
CA GLU A 27 -6.46 -0.75 8.54
C GLU A 27 -6.46 -1.18 7.07
N THR A 28 -6.59 -0.23 6.16
CA THR A 28 -6.47 -0.45 4.72
C THR A 28 -5.26 0.31 4.19
N VAL A 29 -4.46 -0.36 3.37
CA VAL A 29 -3.28 0.22 2.74
C VAL A 29 -3.48 0.18 1.24
N THR A 30 -3.42 1.34 0.58
CA THR A 30 -3.50 1.45 -0.87
C THR A 30 -2.16 1.94 -1.39
N TYR A 31 -1.47 1.13 -2.21
CA TYR A 31 -0.18 1.47 -2.82
C TYR A 31 -0.30 1.43 -4.35
N MET A 32 -0.06 2.56 -5.01
CA MET A 32 -0.28 2.70 -6.45
C MET A 32 1.00 2.50 -7.26
N LEU A 33 0.91 1.74 -8.36
CA LEU A 33 1.99 1.55 -9.33
C LEU A 33 1.75 2.36 -10.62
N ASP A 34 0.52 2.41 -11.11
CA ASP A 34 0.11 3.18 -12.28
C ASP A 34 -1.35 3.66 -12.13
N GLY A 35 -1.70 4.77 -12.77
CA GLY A 35 -2.97 5.45 -12.58
C GLY A 35 -3.02 6.19 -11.25
N ASN A 36 -4.24 6.44 -10.78
CA ASN A 36 -4.46 7.05 -9.47
C ASN A 36 -5.78 6.59 -8.87
N VAL A 37 -5.93 6.78 -7.56
CA VAL A 37 -7.18 6.57 -6.84
C VAL A 37 -7.58 7.88 -6.17
N ARG A 38 -8.75 8.41 -6.54
CA ARG A 38 -9.37 9.50 -5.79
C ARG A 38 -10.22 8.90 -4.69
N HIS A 39 -10.04 9.34 -3.46
CA HIS A 39 -10.84 8.88 -2.34
C HIS A 39 -11.59 10.03 -1.65
N ARG A 40 -12.67 9.67 -0.95
CA ARG A 40 -13.44 10.55 -0.09
C ARG A 40 -14.07 9.75 1.04
N ASP A 41 -14.14 10.34 2.23
CA ASP A 41 -14.76 9.69 3.39
C ASP A 41 -15.90 10.50 4.03
N SER A 42 -16.53 9.88 5.04
CA SER A 42 -17.58 10.48 5.88
C SER A 42 -17.10 11.55 6.87
N LEU A 43 -15.79 11.69 7.08
CA LEU A 43 -15.19 12.72 7.94
C LEU A 43 -14.84 13.99 7.15
N GLY A 44 -15.01 13.96 5.82
CA GLY A 44 -14.73 15.07 4.93
C GLY A 44 -13.31 15.06 4.34
N ASN A 45 -12.52 14.01 4.61
CA ASN A 45 -11.22 13.87 3.97
C ASN A 45 -11.41 13.50 2.49
N THR A 46 -10.54 14.03 1.64
CA THR A 46 -10.46 13.70 0.23
C THR A 46 -9.01 13.77 -0.21
N GLY A 47 -8.61 12.90 -1.13
CA GLY A 47 -7.25 12.92 -1.65
C GLY A 47 -7.13 12.17 -2.97
N LEU A 48 -5.91 12.23 -3.52
CA LEU A 48 -5.52 11.55 -4.74
C LEU A 48 -4.25 10.78 -4.46
N ILE A 49 -4.30 9.46 -4.64
CA ILE A 49 -3.15 8.56 -4.46
C ILE A 49 -2.61 8.29 -5.86
N GLY A 50 -1.44 8.84 -6.20
CA GLY A 50 -0.79 8.70 -7.50
C GLY A 50 0.28 7.61 -7.54
N PRO A 51 0.96 7.41 -8.68
CA PRO A 51 1.99 6.39 -8.82
C PRO A 51 3.12 6.53 -7.80
N GLY A 52 3.39 5.45 -7.07
CA GLY A 52 4.35 5.38 -5.99
C GLY A 52 3.86 5.95 -4.65
N ASP A 53 2.66 6.53 -4.58
CA ASP A 53 2.10 7.04 -3.33
C ASP A 53 1.43 5.92 -2.55
N VAL A 54 1.39 6.09 -1.23
CA VAL A 54 0.76 5.17 -0.28
C VAL A 54 -0.27 5.91 0.56
N GLN A 55 -1.46 5.33 0.70
CA GLN A 55 -2.39 5.69 1.76
C GLN A 55 -2.46 4.55 2.78
N TRP A 56 -2.33 4.88 4.05
CA TRP A 56 -2.61 3.98 5.17
C TRP A 56 -3.76 4.55 6.01
N MET A 57 -4.93 3.93 5.92
CA MET A 57 -6.13 4.34 6.65
C MET A 57 -6.40 3.39 7.81
N THR A 58 -6.43 3.91 9.03
CA THR A 58 -6.95 3.18 10.20
C THR A 58 -8.45 3.40 10.28
N SER A 59 -9.28 2.36 10.12
CA SER A 59 -10.74 2.48 10.19
C SER A 59 -11.29 2.59 11.62
N GLY A 60 -10.62 1.96 12.60
CA GLY A 60 -11.00 2.00 14.01
C GLY A 60 -12.49 1.71 14.23
N ARG A 61 -13.18 2.56 15.00
CA ARG A 61 -14.63 2.46 15.29
C ARG A 61 -15.54 2.51 14.06
N GLY A 62 -15.02 2.94 12.92
CA GLY A 62 -15.66 2.82 11.62
C GLY A 62 -15.54 4.07 10.77
N ILE A 63 -15.50 3.86 9.46
CA ILE A 63 -15.45 4.90 8.43
C ILE A 63 -16.24 4.45 7.20
N LEU A 64 -16.96 5.38 6.58
CA LEU A 64 -17.54 5.19 5.25
C LEU A 64 -16.67 5.93 4.25
N HIS A 65 -16.27 5.28 3.16
CA HIS A 65 -15.43 5.90 2.15
C HIS A 65 -15.69 5.36 0.75
N GLU A 66 -15.29 6.11 -0.27
CA GLU A 66 -15.24 5.68 -1.66
C GLU A 66 -13.79 5.74 -2.17
N GLU A 67 -13.44 4.83 -3.06
CA GLU A 67 -12.15 4.80 -3.74
C GLU A 67 -12.43 4.67 -5.25
N MET A 68 -12.08 5.69 -6.02
CA MET A 68 -12.44 5.83 -7.43
C MET A 68 -11.16 5.83 -8.29
N PRO A 69 -10.74 4.65 -8.79
CA PRO A 69 -9.55 4.52 -9.63
C PRO A 69 -9.72 5.19 -10.99
N ARG A 70 -8.65 5.78 -11.51
CA ARG A 70 -8.56 6.34 -12.86
C ARG A 70 -7.29 5.88 -13.55
N ARG A 71 -7.43 5.55 -14.84
CA ARG A 71 -6.32 5.12 -15.70
C ARG A 71 -5.27 6.22 -15.79
N GLY A 72 -4.00 5.81 -15.74
CA GLY A 72 -2.86 6.68 -15.95
C GLY A 72 -2.57 6.94 -17.42
N PRO A 73 -1.48 7.66 -17.75
CA PRO A 73 -1.08 7.96 -19.12
C PRO A 73 -0.82 6.71 -19.99
N THR A 74 -0.43 5.59 -19.37
CA THR A 74 -0.22 4.29 -20.02
C THR A 74 -1.54 3.59 -20.37
N GLY A 75 -2.67 4.12 -19.91
CA GLY A 75 -3.98 3.48 -19.98
C GLY A 75 -4.19 2.39 -18.92
N ALA A 76 -3.24 2.15 -18.02
CA ALA A 76 -3.37 1.15 -16.95
C ALA A 76 -3.87 1.74 -15.64
N ILE A 77 -4.39 0.87 -14.78
CA ILE A 77 -4.54 1.10 -13.33
C ILE A 77 -3.92 -0.09 -12.66
N ASN A 78 -2.93 0.15 -11.82
CA ASN A 78 -2.22 -0.91 -11.14
C ASN A 78 -1.89 -0.47 -9.72
N GLY A 79 -2.22 -1.30 -8.74
CA GLY A 79 -1.86 -1.08 -7.35
C GLY A 79 -2.24 -2.24 -6.46
N PHE A 80 -1.95 -2.07 -5.18
CA PHE A 80 -2.21 -3.05 -4.14
C PHE A 80 -3.15 -2.50 -3.10
N GLN A 81 -4.04 -3.35 -2.59
CA GLN A 81 -4.83 -3.08 -1.42
C GLN A 81 -4.60 -4.15 -0.35
N LEU A 82 -4.13 -3.72 0.82
CA LEU A 82 -3.86 -4.61 1.96
C LEU A 82 -4.78 -4.26 3.10
N TRP A 83 -5.36 -5.28 3.73
CA TRP A 83 -6.08 -5.11 4.99
C TRP A 83 -5.30 -5.74 6.13
N VAL A 84 -4.92 -4.89 7.08
CA VAL A 84 -4.19 -5.25 8.29
C VAL A 84 -5.14 -5.23 9.47
N ASN A 85 -5.13 -6.29 10.27
CA ASN A 85 -6.04 -6.41 11.40
C ASN A 85 -5.57 -5.52 12.57
N LEU A 86 -6.47 -4.77 13.20
CA LEU A 86 -6.14 -4.06 14.43
C LEU A 86 -6.18 -5.01 15.65
N PRO A 87 -5.27 -4.84 16.63
CA PRO A 87 -5.40 -5.47 17.93
C PRO A 87 -6.74 -5.15 18.59
N ALA A 88 -7.28 -6.09 19.38
CA ALA A 88 -8.61 -5.96 19.99
C ALA A 88 -8.82 -4.62 20.72
N ALA A 89 -7.83 -4.18 21.49
CA ALA A 89 -7.87 -2.92 22.24
C ALA A 89 -7.96 -1.65 21.36
N GLN A 90 -7.55 -1.74 20.09
CA GLN A 90 -7.50 -0.61 19.16
C GLN A 90 -8.62 -0.62 18.12
N LYS A 91 -9.43 -1.68 18.05
CA LYS A 91 -10.52 -1.79 17.08
C LYS A 91 -11.57 -0.69 17.16
N MET A 92 -11.63 0.04 18.28
CA MET A 92 -12.57 1.15 18.50
C MET A 92 -11.89 2.52 18.59
N SER A 93 -10.62 2.64 18.19
CA SER A 93 -9.93 3.93 18.10
C SER A 93 -10.64 4.86 17.09
N PRO A 94 -10.42 6.19 17.17
CA PRO A 94 -10.82 7.09 16.10
C PRO A 94 -10.19 6.69 14.75
N PRO A 95 -10.89 6.88 13.62
CA PRO A 95 -10.29 6.72 12.31
C PRO A 95 -9.18 7.75 12.07
N ARG A 96 -8.17 7.40 11.28
CA ARG A 96 -7.08 8.31 10.89
C ARG A 96 -6.45 7.90 9.57
N TYR A 97 -5.71 8.84 8.96
CA TYR A 97 -5.00 8.66 7.69
C TYR A 97 -3.52 8.99 7.83
N GLN A 98 -2.70 8.25 7.11
CA GLN A 98 -1.35 8.64 6.74
C GLN A 98 -1.25 8.56 5.22
N GLU A 99 -1.16 9.73 4.58
CA GLU A 99 -0.93 9.82 3.15
C GLU A 99 0.53 10.17 2.91
N VAL A 100 1.19 9.34 2.11
CA VAL A 100 2.62 9.40 1.88
C VAL A 100 2.86 9.51 0.39
N THR A 101 3.43 10.63 -0.03
CA THR A 101 3.83 10.82 -1.42
C THR A 101 5.09 10.02 -1.73
N SER A 102 5.24 9.56 -2.97
CA SER A 102 6.40 8.76 -3.38
C SER A 102 7.74 9.47 -3.11
N SER A 103 7.75 10.80 -3.17
CA SER A 103 8.91 11.65 -2.94
C SER A 103 9.50 11.59 -1.53
N VAL A 104 8.72 11.17 -0.53
CA VAL A 104 9.17 11.07 0.86
C VAL A 104 9.44 9.63 1.29
N ILE A 105 9.17 8.64 0.42
CA ILE A 105 9.49 7.24 0.68
C ILE A 105 10.98 7.04 0.39
N PRO A 106 11.81 6.70 1.40
CA PRO A 106 13.23 6.54 1.21
C PRO A 106 13.54 5.30 0.38
N VAL A 107 14.62 5.38 -0.38
CA VAL A 107 15.11 4.31 -1.26
C VAL A 107 16.50 3.88 -0.81
N VAL A 108 16.67 2.58 -0.58
CA VAL A 108 17.97 1.93 -0.33
C VAL A 108 18.36 1.15 -1.57
N ALA A 109 19.51 1.44 -2.16
CA ALA A 109 20.00 0.74 -3.36
C ALA A 109 21.39 0.17 -3.12
N GLN A 110 21.55 -1.15 -3.27
CA GLN A 110 22.83 -1.85 -3.07
C GLN A 110 22.84 -3.18 -3.84
N ASN A 111 23.99 -3.53 -4.42
CA ASN A 111 24.23 -4.85 -5.06
C ASN A 111 23.15 -5.27 -6.07
N GLY A 112 22.62 -4.34 -6.86
CA GLY A 112 21.55 -4.61 -7.83
C GLY A 112 20.14 -4.69 -7.24
N VAL A 113 19.98 -4.51 -5.94
CA VAL A 113 18.67 -4.44 -5.27
C VAL A 113 18.32 -2.99 -4.96
N THR A 114 17.09 -2.59 -5.26
CA THR A 114 16.51 -1.30 -4.90
C THR A 114 15.28 -1.53 -4.04
N VAL A 115 15.24 -0.93 -2.85
CA VAL A 115 14.18 -1.11 -1.85
C VAL A 115 13.57 0.24 -1.50
N ARG A 116 12.28 0.41 -1.75
CA ARG A 116 11.47 1.51 -1.23
C ARG A 116 10.91 1.11 0.12
N VAL A 117 11.21 1.84 1.18
CA VAL A 117 10.80 1.49 2.56
C VAL A 117 9.54 2.27 2.93
N VAL A 118 8.36 1.63 2.82
CA VAL A 118 7.06 2.27 3.08
C VAL A 118 6.78 2.37 4.59
N ALA A 119 6.98 1.27 5.31
CA ALA A 119 6.79 1.16 6.76
C ALA A 119 7.89 0.29 7.38
N GLY A 120 8.21 0.53 8.65
CA GLY A 120 9.31 -0.14 9.34
C GLY A 120 10.68 0.42 8.97
N ALA A 121 11.76 -0.32 9.27
CA ALA A 121 13.13 0.12 9.02
C ALA A 121 13.92 -0.93 8.23
N TYR A 122 14.72 -0.46 7.28
CA TYR A 122 15.61 -1.29 6.47
C TYR A 122 16.83 -0.46 6.04
N GLY A 123 18.03 -1.07 6.01
CA GLY A 123 19.24 -0.38 5.54
C GLY A 123 19.58 0.92 6.30
N GLY A 124 19.19 1.03 7.58
CA GLY A 124 19.43 2.23 8.39
C GLY A 124 18.47 3.39 8.14
N VAL A 125 17.47 3.25 7.27
CA VAL A 125 16.42 4.25 7.04
C VAL A 125 15.07 3.78 7.56
N GLN A 126 14.23 4.74 7.95
CA GLN A 126 12.89 4.51 8.49
C GLN A 126 11.84 4.92 7.45
N GLY A 127 10.86 4.04 7.21
CA GLY A 127 9.72 4.34 6.35
C GLY A 127 8.80 5.41 6.97
N PRO A 128 8.16 6.25 6.13
CA PRO A 128 7.36 7.38 6.58
C PRO A 128 6.02 6.99 7.23
N VAL A 129 5.50 5.79 6.95
CA VAL A 129 4.31 5.30 7.65
C VAL A 129 4.71 4.77 9.01
N THR A 130 4.20 5.42 10.06
CA THR A 130 4.58 5.18 11.45
C THR A 130 3.35 4.91 12.34
N GLU A 131 3.60 4.61 13.61
CA GLU A 131 2.53 4.39 14.61
C GLU A 131 1.53 3.29 14.24
N ILE A 132 1.95 2.31 13.43
CA ILE A 132 1.09 1.20 13.03
C ILE A 132 1.11 0.13 14.11
N ALA A 133 -0.08 -0.31 14.52
CA ALA A 133 -0.26 -1.24 15.63
C ALA A 133 0.53 -2.54 15.48
N ALA A 134 0.59 -3.06 14.26
CA ALA A 134 1.27 -4.30 13.91
C ALA A 134 2.79 -4.16 13.72
N GLN A 135 3.33 -2.92 13.79
CA GLN A 135 4.74 -2.61 13.53
C GLN A 135 5.30 -3.32 12.28
N PRO A 136 4.65 -3.17 11.10
CA PRO A 136 5.01 -3.92 9.92
C PRO A 136 6.31 -3.39 9.30
N LEU A 137 7.06 -4.28 8.66
CA LEU A 137 8.00 -3.94 7.62
C LEU A 137 7.27 -4.10 6.28
N TYR A 138 7.05 -2.99 5.57
CA TYR A 138 6.46 -3.01 4.22
C TYR A 138 7.43 -2.35 3.24
N MET A 139 7.89 -3.12 2.27
CA MET A 139 8.86 -2.71 1.27
C MET A 139 8.37 -3.07 -0.13
N ASP A 140 8.71 -2.21 -1.09
CA ASP A 140 8.67 -2.51 -2.52
C ASP A 140 10.10 -2.72 -3.00
N VAL A 141 10.38 -3.91 -3.53
CA VAL A 141 11.74 -4.39 -3.81
C VAL A 141 11.87 -4.71 -5.29
N THR A 142 12.84 -4.07 -5.93
CA THR A 142 13.23 -4.34 -7.32
C THR A 142 14.61 -4.98 -7.33
N LEU A 143 14.75 -6.11 -8.03
CA LEU A 143 16.01 -6.81 -8.23
C LEU A 143 16.45 -6.63 -9.69
N ALA A 144 17.70 -6.25 -9.90
CA ALA A 144 18.35 -6.38 -11.20
C ALA A 144 18.56 -7.87 -11.54
N PRO A 145 18.72 -8.23 -12.82
CA PRO A 145 19.09 -9.59 -13.21
C PRO A 145 20.31 -10.09 -12.45
N ASP A 146 20.29 -11.37 -12.09
CA ASP A 146 21.37 -12.07 -11.38
C ASP A 146 21.73 -11.50 -9.98
N SER A 147 20.88 -10.65 -9.41
CA SER A 147 21.02 -10.18 -8.02
C SER A 147 20.25 -11.07 -7.04
N ASN A 148 20.67 -11.05 -5.77
CA ASN A 148 20.01 -11.78 -4.68
C ASN A 148 19.61 -10.79 -3.57
N PHE A 149 18.44 -11.03 -2.96
CA PHE A 149 17.94 -10.26 -1.83
C PHE A 149 17.66 -11.17 -0.65
N GLU A 150 18.44 -10.98 0.41
CA GLU A 150 18.27 -11.69 1.68
C GLU A 150 17.75 -10.74 2.74
N LEU A 151 16.64 -11.13 3.38
CA LEU A 151 16.03 -10.36 4.45
C LEU A 151 15.89 -11.22 5.70
N ALA A 152 16.63 -10.86 6.75
CA ALA A 152 16.39 -11.40 8.08
C ALA A 152 15.05 -10.89 8.60
N THR A 153 14.17 -11.79 9.02
CA THR A 153 12.85 -11.43 9.57
C THR A 153 12.77 -11.81 11.05
N PRO A 154 12.13 -10.98 11.90
CA PRO A 154 12.00 -11.32 13.32
C PRO A 154 11.20 -12.61 13.50
N GLN A 155 11.61 -13.45 14.45
CA GLN A 155 10.90 -14.69 14.76
C GLN A 155 9.45 -14.39 15.15
N GLY A 156 8.51 -15.17 14.58
CA GLY A 156 7.09 -15.02 14.84
C GLY A 156 6.39 -13.98 13.97
N HIS A 157 7.12 -13.22 13.14
CA HIS A 157 6.49 -12.40 12.10
C HIS A 157 5.91 -13.28 10.99
N PHE A 158 4.75 -12.88 10.51
CA PHE A 158 4.18 -13.43 9.29
C PHE A 158 4.79 -12.70 8.08
N VAL A 159 5.29 -13.46 7.11
CA VAL A 159 5.99 -12.93 5.94
C VAL A 159 5.23 -13.31 4.68
N ILE A 160 4.95 -12.32 3.84
CA ILE A 160 4.47 -12.52 2.47
C ILE A 160 5.48 -11.83 1.54
N ALA A 161 5.87 -12.52 0.48
CA ALA A 161 6.48 -11.92 -0.70
C ALA A 161 5.53 -12.12 -1.89
N TYR A 162 5.28 -11.07 -2.65
CA TYR A 162 4.40 -11.10 -3.82
C TYR A 162 5.14 -10.53 -5.04
N VAL A 163 5.48 -11.41 -5.98
CA VAL A 163 6.13 -11.03 -7.24
C VAL A 163 5.04 -10.58 -8.22
N PHE A 164 4.95 -9.28 -8.47
CA PHE A 164 3.94 -8.70 -9.36
C PHE A 164 4.46 -8.39 -10.77
N GLN A 165 5.78 -8.36 -10.95
CA GLN A 165 6.44 -8.16 -12.24
C GLN A 165 7.78 -8.90 -12.27
N GLY A 166 8.10 -9.49 -13.41
CA GLY A 166 9.32 -10.28 -13.60
C GLY A 166 9.20 -11.70 -13.04
N GLU A 167 10.36 -12.36 -12.92
CA GLU A 167 10.49 -13.70 -12.38
C GLU A 167 11.86 -13.84 -11.69
N GLY A 168 11.97 -14.82 -10.79
CA GLY A 168 13.18 -15.15 -10.04
C GLY A 168 13.05 -16.57 -9.47
N ALA A 169 14.18 -17.17 -9.11
CA ALA A 169 14.27 -18.52 -8.54
C ALA A 169 14.70 -18.47 -7.07
#